data_AF-R6WQ13-F1
#
_entry.id   AF-R6WQ13-F1
#
_cell.length_a   1.000
_cell.length_b   1.000
_cell.length_c   1.000
_cell.angle_alpha   90.00
_cell.angle_beta   90.00
_cell.angle_gamma   90.00
#
_symmetry.space_group_name_H-M   'P 1'
#
loop_
_entity.id
_entity.type
_entity.pdbx_description
1 polymer ?
#
loop_
_entity_poly.entity_id
_entity_poly.type
_entity_poly.pdbx_seq_one_letter_code
_entity_poly.pdbx_strand_id
1 'polypeptide(L)'
;MPQGIEIYKGGSPTISVTTSLCRVLGKVDLTDSQGAIVCEDSRLWAYVYRISSGGSYPVKITINGNTINWIYLEDAIYGAGTNKYAKGMRLVYGSY
;
A
#
# COMPACT_ATOMS: atom_id res chain seq x y z
N MET A 1 20.25 9.43 3.44
CA MET A 1 20.92 9.61 2.13
C MET A 1 19.84 9.87 1.09
N PRO A 2 19.87 10.98 0.33
CA PRO A 2 18.91 11.19 -0.75
C PRO A 2 19.07 10.07 -1.77
N GLN A 3 18.02 9.26 -1.97
CA GLN A 3 17.96 8.31 -3.07
C GLN A 3 17.21 9.01 -4.19
N GLY A 4 17.94 9.54 -5.17
CA GLY A 4 17.39 10.30 -6.28
C GLY A 4 18.20 10.09 -7.54
N ILE A 5 17.51 10.12 -8.67
CA ILE A 5 18.14 10.24 -9.99
C ILE A 5 18.20 11.73 -10.32
N GLU A 6 19.37 12.19 -10.72
CA GLU A 6 19.55 13.52 -11.29
C GLU A 6 20.09 13.36 -12.71
N ILE A 7 19.35 13.89 -13.68
CA ILE A 7 19.75 13.86 -15.09
C ILE A 7 20.29 15.25 -15.44
N TYR A 8 21.53 15.32 -15.91
CA TYR A 8 22.21 16.58 -16.23
C TYR A 8 22.33 16.80 -17.74
N LYS A 9 22.08 18.04 -18.19
CA LYS A 9 22.39 18.49 -19.56
C LYS A 9 23.04 19.87 -19.48
N GLY A 10 24.32 19.98 -19.83
CA GLY A 10 25.05 21.26 -19.84
C GLY A 10 25.41 21.81 -18.45
N GLY A 11 25.58 20.95 -17.45
CA GLY A 11 26.04 21.36 -16.11
C GLY A 11 24.93 21.71 -15.12
N SER A 12 23.68 21.84 -15.57
CA SER A 12 22.50 22.01 -14.71
C SER A 12 21.63 20.75 -14.70
N PRO A 13 21.07 20.34 -13.55
CA PRO A 13 20.14 19.22 -13.48
C PRO A 13 18.87 19.59 -14.26
N THR A 14 18.53 18.77 -15.25
CA THR A 14 17.34 18.93 -16.09
C THR A 14 16.12 18.26 -15.45
N ILE A 15 16.33 17.22 -14.64
CA ILE A 15 15.31 16.55 -13.83
C ILE A 15 15.99 16.15 -12.50
N SER A 16 15.45 16.62 -11.36
CA SER A 16 15.85 16.16 -10.02
C SER A 16 14.65 15.48 -9.37
N VAL A 17 14.76 14.18 -9.10
CA VAL A 17 13.72 13.38 -8.43
C VAL A 17 14.06 13.10 -6.96
N THR A 18 14.95 13.91 -6.38
CA THR A 18 15.57 13.69 -5.06
C THR A 18 14.63 13.80 -3.86
N THR A 19 13.42 14.34 -4.03
CA THR A 19 12.46 14.64 -2.95
C THR A 19 11.05 14.09 -3.20
N SER A 20 10.86 13.23 -4.20
CA SER A 20 9.51 12.79 -4.62
C SER A 20 9.44 11.38 -5.19
N LEU A 21 10.46 10.55 -4.96
CA LEU A 21 10.41 9.16 -5.41
C LEU A 21 9.64 8.31 -4.40
N CYS A 22 8.50 7.79 -4.84
CA CYS A 22 7.75 6.78 -4.11
C CYS A 22 8.67 5.62 -3.74
N ARG A 23 9.03 5.50 -2.46
CA ARG A 23 9.83 4.40 -1.95
C ARG A 23 8.91 3.31 -1.42
N VAL A 24 9.11 2.07 -1.86
CA VAL A 24 8.48 0.91 -1.22
C VAL A 24 9.20 0.65 0.11
N LEU A 25 8.44 0.66 1.20
CA LEU A 25 8.94 0.36 2.54
C LEU A 25 8.73 -1.12 2.89
N GLY A 26 7.64 -1.72 2.40
CA GLY A 26 7.37 -3.13 2.67
C GLY A 26 6.16 -3.70 1.95
N LYS A 27 5.95 -5.00 2.16
CA LYS A 27 4.78 -5.76 1.70
C LYS A 27 4.35 -6.75 2.78
N VAL A 28 3.05 -6.92 2.98
CA VAL A 28 2.51 -7.87 3.97
C VAL A 28 1.25 -8.56 3.42
N ASP A 29 1.13 -9.85 3.71
CA ASP A 29 -0.09 -10.61 3.45
C ASP A 29 -1.11 -10.34 4.55
N LEU A 30 -2.32 -9.95 4.16
CA LEU A 30 -3.37 -9.58 5.09
C LEU A 30 -4.13 -10.85 5.50
N THR A 31 -3.60 -11.56 6.50
CA THR A 31 -4.16 -12.83 7.00
C THR A 31 -5.19 -12.65 8.11
N ASP A 32 -5.09 -11.57 8.89
CA ASP A 32 -6.03 -11.24 9.96
C ASP A 32 -7.28 -10.50 9.43
N SER A 33 -8.31 -10.27 10.25
CA SER A 33 -9.48 -9.47 9.82
C SER A 33 -9.16 -7.98 9.72
N GLN A 34 -8.21 -7.50 10.52
CA GLN A 34 -7.79 -6.11 10.59
C GLN A 34 -6.35 -6.03 11.13
N GLY A 35 -5.71 -4.88 10.94
CA GLY A 35 -4.40 -4.62 11.51
C GLY A 35 -3.89 -3.22 11.22
N ALA A 36 -2.68 -2.95 11.70
CA ALA A 36 -2.00 -1.67 11.52
C ALA A 36 -0.51 -1.86 11.25
N ILE A 37 0.05 -0.95 10.46
CA ILE A 37 1.49 -0.82 10.22
C ILE A 37 1.89 0.58 10.65
N VAL A 38 2.86 0.66 11.56
CA VAL A 38 3.46 1.94 11.98
C VAL A 38 4.78 2.11 11.23
N CYS A 39 4.92 3.25 10.56
CA CYS A 39 6.13 3.63 9.85
C CYS A 39 6.87 4.74 10.59
N GLU A 40 8.18 4.86 10.37
CA GLU A 40 8.96 6.00 10.85
C GLU A 40 8.64 7.28 10.06
N ASP A 41 8.18 7.12 8.81
CA ASP A 41 7.83 8.20 7.90
C ASP A 41 6.35 8.60 8.03
N SER A 42 6.05 9.89 7.82
CA SER A 42 4.71 10.47 7.92
C SER A 42 3.99 10.59 6.58
N ARG A 43 4.72 10.60 5.46
CA ARG A 43 4.14 10.80 4.13
C ARG A 43 3.96 9.47 3.42
N LEU A 44 2.92 8.75 3.82
CA LEU A 44 2.72 7.35 3.42
C LEU A 44 1.81 7.17 2.20
N TRP A 45 2.05 6.09 1.46
CA TRP A 45 1.12 5.53 0.48
C TRP A 45 0.91 4.03 0.72
N ALA A 46 -0.22 3.53 0.23
CA ALA A 46 -0.61 2.13 0.34
C ALA A 46 -1.38 1.69 -0.91
N TYR A 47 -1.16 0.46 -1.34
CA TYR A 47 -1.94 -0.22 -2.38
C TYR A 47 -2.19 -1.67 -1.99
N VAL A 48 -3.37 -2.19 -2.31
CA VAL A 48 -3.78 -3.56 -1.99
C VAL A 48 -4.11 -4.30 -3.27
N TYR A 49 -3.63 -5.53 -3.39
CA TYR A 49 -3.98 -6.44 -4.49
C TYR A 49 -4.28 -7.85 -4.02
N ARG A 50 -5.06 -8.56 -4.83
CA ARG A 50 -5.44 -9.95 -4.55
C ARG A 50 -4.29 -10.90 -4.89
N ILE A 51 -4.03 -11.84 -3.99
CA ILE A 51 -3.02 -12.91 -4.15
C ILE A 51 -3.61 -14.32 -4.14
N SER A 52 -4.83 -14.51 -3.63
CA SER A 52 -5.51 -15.81 -3.71
C SER A 52 -6.25 -16.00 -5.04
N SER A 53 -6.31 -17.25 -5.53
CA SER A 53 -7.04 -17.63 -6.74
C SER A 53 -8.57 -17.58 -6.60
N GLY A 54 -9.10 -17.56 -5.37
CA GLY A 54 -10.53 -17.37 -5.07
C GLY A 54 -10.97 -15.91 -4.96
N GLY A 55 -12.27 -15.70 -4.74
CA GLY A 55 -12.77 -14.38 -4.32
C GLY A 55 -12.14 -13.99 -2.97
N SER A 56 -11.75 -12.71 -2.84
CA SER A 56 -11.31 -12.16 -1.55
C SER A 56 -12.25 -11.05 -1.08
N TYR A 57 -12.35 -10.89 0.24
CA TYR A 57 -13.03 -9.75 0.82
C TYR A 57 -12.31 -8.44 0.39
N PRO A 58 -13.07 -7.36 0.15
CA PRO A 58 -12.52 -6.02 -0.01
C PRO A 58 -11.70 -5.62 1.24
N VAL A 59 -10.75 -4.71 1.04
CA VAL A 59 -9.99 -4.14 2.16
C VAL A 59 -10.19 -2.63 2.16
N LYS A 60 -10.63 -2.10 3.29
CA LYS A 60 -10.59 -0.66 3.55
C LYS A 60 -9.23 -0.30 4.12
N ILE A 61 -8.57 0.68 3.51
CA ILE A 61 -7.31 1.25 3.99
C ILE A 61 -7.58 2.64 4.56
N THR A 62 -6.94 2.97 5.68
CA THR A 62 -6.98 4.31 6.28
C THR A 62 -5.59 4.69 6.75
N ILE A 63 -5.06 5.80 6.24
CA ILE A 63 -3.74 6.32 6.60
C ILE A 63 -3.94 7.49 7.55
N ASN A 64 -3.42 7.37 8.77
CA ASN A 64 -3.50 8.39 9.82
C ASN A 64 -2.07 8.73 10.27
N GLY A 65 -1.52 9.84 9.76
CA GLY A 65 -0.13 10.21 10.02
C GLY A 65 0.83 9.11 9.54
N ASN A 66 1.63 8.59 10.45
CA ASN A 66 2.61 7.53 10.19
C ASN A 66 2.05 6.10 10.31
N THR A 67 0.73 5.94 10.43
CA THR A 67 0.10 4.63 10.63
C THR A 67 -0.86 4.28 9.49
N ILE A 68 -0.71 3.08 8.93
CA ILE A 68 -1.60 2.51 7.91
C ILE A 68 -2.46 1.44 8.57
N ASN A 69 -3.77 1.69 8.66
CA ASN A 69 -4.75 0.75 9.18
C ASN A 69 -5.46 0.05 8.03
N TRP A 70 -5.80 -1.22 8.23
CA TRP A 70 -6.55 -2.01 7.26
C TRP A 70 -7.61 -2.86 7.96
N ILE A 71 -8.73 -3.09 7.28
CA ILE A 71 -9.82 -3.95 7.73
C ILE A 71 -10.51 -4.60 6.53
N TYR A 72 -10.77 -5.90 6.61
CA TYR A 72 -11.62 -6.59 5.66
C TYR A 72 -13.09 -6.23 5.89
N LEU A 73 -13.82 -5.94 4.81
CA LEU A 73 -15.26 -5.68 4.90
C LEU A 73 -16.03 -6.95 4.57
N GLU A 74 -16.30 -7.78 5.58
CA GLU A 74 -17.01 -9.05 5.43
C GLU A 74 -18.50 -8.86 5.12
N ASP A 75 -19.10 -7.76 5.62
CA ASP A 75 -20.52 -7.42 5.44
C ASP A 75 -20.83 -6.59 4.19
N ALA A 76 -19.80 -6.18 3.44
CA ALA A 76 -20.04 -5.44 2.23
C ALA A 76 -20.67 -6.37 1.17
N ILE A 77 -21.73 -5.87 0.51
CA ILE A 77 -22.51 -6.67 -0.44
C ILE A 77 -21.67 -6.92 -1.69
N TYR A 78 -21.33 -8.19 -1.93
CA TYR A 78 -20.68 -8.65 -3.16
C TYR A 78 -21.58 -9.63 -3.90
N GLY A 79 -21.46 -9.63 -5.23
CA GLY A 79 -22.38 -10.29 -6.18
C GLY A 79 -22.89 -11.66 -5.76
N ALA A 80 -24.14 -11.95 -6.14
CA ALA A 80 -24.94 -13.11 -5.76
C ALA A 80 -24.14 -14.44 -5.84
N GLY A 81 -23.62 -14.88 -4.70
CA GLY A 81 -22.86 -16.12 -4.60
C GLY A 81 -22.43 -16.36 -3.16
N THR A 82 -23.09 -17.31 -2.51
CA THR A 82 -23.01 -17.73 -1.10
C THR A 82 -21.67 -18.33 -0.65
N ASN A 83 -20.54 -17.95 -1.25
CA ASN A 83 -19.23 -18.43 -0.82
C ASN A 83 -18.61 -17.42 0.15
N LYS A 84 -18.27 -17.86 1.36
CA LYS A 84 -17.40 -17.09 2.26
C LYS A 84 -16.11 -16.78 1.50
N TYR A 85 -15.84 -15.49 1.29
CA TYR A 85 -14.62 -15.05 0.61
C TYR A 85 -13.40 -15.36 1.50
N ALA A 86 -12.20 -15.42 0.91
CA ALA A 86 -10.98 -15.66 1.67
C ALA A 86 -10.27 -14.34 2.02
N LYS A 87 -9.47 -14.37 3.09
CA LYS A 87 -8.50 -13.30 3.42
C LYS A 87 -7.25 -13.49 2.55
N GLY A 88 -7.34 -13.00 1.32
CA GLY A 88 -6.39 -13.29 0.24
C GLY A 88 -5.80 -12.05 -0.42
N MET A 89 -5.63 -10.96 0.34
CA MET A 89 -5.09 -9.70 -0.15
C MET A 89 -3.67 -9.44 0.38
N ARG A 90 -2.87 -8.71 -0.39
CA ARG A 90 -1.53 -8.24 -0.01
C ARG A 90 -1.51 -6.71 -0.05
N LEU A 91 -1.00 -6.12 1.02
CA LEU A 91 -0.72 -4.69 1.13
C LEU A 91 0.74 -4.43 0.75
N VAL A 92 0.96 -3.48 -0.16
CA VAL A 92 2.26 -2.86 -0.43
C VAL A 92 2.17 -1.42 0.04
N TYR A 93 3.16 -0.99 0.80
CA TYR A 93 3.18 0.34 1.38
C TYR A 93 4.54 0.98 1.26
N GLY A 94 4.53 2.31 1.32
CA GLY A 94 5.72 3.10 1.11
C GLY A 94 5.60 4.53 1.62
N SER A 95 6.63 5.31 1.34
CA SER A 95 6.64 6.75 1.59
C SER A 95 7.04 7.56 0.35
N TYR A 96 6.84 8.88 0.44
CA TYR A 96 7.20 9.87 -0.58
C TYR A 96 8.32 10.78 -0.11
#